data_AF-A0A1F3B0S0-F1
#
_entry.id   AF-A0A1F3B0S0-F1
#
_cell.length_a   1.000
_cell.length_b   1.000
_cell.length_c   1.000
_cell.angle_alpha   90.00
_cell.angle_beta   90.00
_cell.angle_gamma   90.00
#
_symmetry.space_group_name_H-M   'P 1'
#
loop_
_entity.id
_entity.type
_entity.pdbx_description
1 polymer ?
#
loop_
_entity_poly.entity_id
_entity_poly.type
_entity_poly.pdbx_seq_one_letter_code
_entity_poly.pdbx_strand_id
1 'polypeptide(L)' 'MNKLLSQAIAVAETFPEDVQEKVARSIMEEAKRLSILKGIADADAGRLVPHEDMKAWAKSLGSDNELPMPTCK' A
#
# COMPACT_ATOMS: atom_id res chain seq x y z
N MET A 1 -25.89 13.21 5.28
CA MET A 1 -25.09 12.08 5.82
C MET A 1 -25.57 10.80 5.16
N ASN A 2 -24.70 9.99 4.57
CA ASN A 2 -25.08 8.85 3.75
C ASN A 2 -25.38 7.62 4.64
N LYS A 3 -26.50 6.92 4.43
CA LYS A 3 -27.00 5.84 5.32
C LYS A 3 -25.97 4.73 5.57
N LEU A 4 -25.14 4.42 4.56
CA LEU A 4 -24.06 3.44 4.63
C LEU A 4 -22.95 3.82 5.62
N LEU A 5 -22.58 5.10 5.67
CA LEU A 5 -21.54 5.58 6.59
C LEU A 5 -22.02 5.51 8.05
N SER A 6 -23.28 5.86 8.31
CA SER A 6 -23.87 5.75 9.65
C SER A 6 -23.94 4.31 10.16
N GLN A 7 -24.23 3.34 9.27
CA GLN A 7 -24.27 1.92 9.64
C GLN A 7 -22.88 1.36 9.92
N ALA A 8 -21.87 1.73 9.12
CA ALA A 8 -20.50 1.28 9.33
C ALA A 8 -19.91 1.76 10.66
N ILE A 9 -20.21 3.01 11.05
CA ILE A 9 -19.81 3.57 12.36
C ILE A 9 -20.50 2.82 13.51
N ALA A 10 -21.82 2.63 13.43
CA ALA A 10 -22.56 1.93 14.48
C ALA A 10 -22.09 0.48 14.66
N VAL A 11 -21.72 -0.23 13.59
CA VAL A 11 -21.13 -1.56 13.68
C VAL A 11 -19.73 -1.51 14.32
N ALA A 12 -18.90 -0.54 13.95
CA ALA A 12 -17.56 -0.38 14.53
C ALA A 12 -17.60 -0.12 16.05
N GLU A 13 -18.58 0.65 16.51
CA GLU A 13 -18.79 0.98 17.94
C GLU A 13 -19.27 -0.22 18.78
N THR A 14 -19.76 -1.30 18.16
CA THR A 14 -20.20 -2.51 18.87
C THR A 14 -19.06 -3.46 19.22
N PHE A 15 -17.86 -3.25 18.68
CA PHE A 15 -16.73 -4.11 18.94
C PHE A 15 -16.01 -3.70 20.23
N PRO A 16 -15.79 -4.64 21.17
CA PRO A 16 -14.83 -4.46 22.26
C PRO A 16 -13.46 -4.01 21.72
N GLU A 17 -12.72 -3.21 22.49
CA GLU A 17 -11.43 -2.63 22.08
C GLU A 17 -10.41 -3.70 21.65
N ASP A 18 -10.39 -4.85 22.32
CA ASP A 18 -9.56 -6.01 21.97
C ASP A 18 -9.93 -6.63 20.60
N VAL A 19 -11.20 -6.53 20.21
CA VAL A 19 -11.68 -6.94 18.89
C VAL A 19 -11.28 -5.91 17.83
N GLN A 20 -11.28 -4.61 18.15
CA GLN A 20 -10.85 -3.56 17.22
C GLN A 20 -9.39 -3.72 16.80
N GLU A 21 -8.48 -3.99 17.74
CA GLU A 21 -7.07 -4.26 17.43
C GLU A 21 -6.92 -5.50 16.52
N LYS A 22 -7.68 -6.56 16.80
CA LYS A 22 -7.66 -7.79 16.00
C LYS A 22 -8.16 -7.55 14.57
N VAL A 23 -9.21 -6.76 14.42
CA VAL A 23 -9.74 -6.34 13.10
C VAL A 23 -8.72 -5.48 12.36
N ALA A 24 -8.13 -4.49 13.01
CA ALA A 24 -7.10 -3.63 12.41
C ALA A 24 -5.92 -4.45 11.88
N ARG A 25 -5.41 -5.39 12.68
CA ARG A 25 -4.35 -6.32 12.28
C ARG A 25 -4.78 -7.19 11.09
N SER A 26 -6.00 -7.72 11.10
CA SER A 26 -6.50 -8.54 9.97
C SER A 26 -6.59 -7.73 8.68
N ILE A 27 -7.01 -6.46 8.76
CA ILE A 27 -7.05 -5.56 7.60
C ILE A 27 -5.64 -5.27 7.08
N MET A 28 -4.68 -5.02 7.97
CA MET A 28 -3.29 -4.76 7.58
C MET A 28 -2.64 -5.98 6.90
N GLU A 29 -2.86 -7.18 7.43
CA GLU A 29 -2.35 -8.41 6.81
C GLU A 29 -2.98 -8.68 5.44
N GLU A 30 -4.28 -8.44 5.30
CA GLU A 30 -4.95 -8.59 4.01
C GLU A 30 -4.48 -7.54 2.99
N ALA A 31 -4.30 -6.28 3.42
CA ALA A 31 -3.74 -5.24 2.57
C ALA A 31 -2.31 -5.59 2.11
N LYS A 32 -1.49 -6.16 2.99
CA LYS A 32 -0.14 -6.67 2.66
C LYS A 32 -0.22 -7.81 1.65
N ARG A 33 -1.11 -8.79 1.86
CA ARG A 33 -1.33 -9.91 0.94
C ARG A 33 -1.73 -9.41 -0.46
N LEU A 34 -2.70 -8.50 -0.54
CA LEU A 34 -3.16 -7.91 -1.79
C LEU A 34 -2.06 -7.09 -2.48
N SER A 35 -1.24 -6.36 -1.72
CA SER A 35 -0.10 -5.61 -2.27
C SER A 35 0.95 -6.53 -2.89
N ILE A 36 1.24 -7.66 -2.25
CA ILE A 36 2.16 -8.68 -2.80
C ILE A 36 1.60 -9.27 -4.10
N LEU A 37 0.32 -9.66 -4.11
CA LEU A 37 -0.32 -10.23 -5.30
C LEU A 37 -0.34 -9.24 -6.46
N LYS A 38 -0.61 -7.96 -6.18
CA LYS A 38 -0.51 -6.88 -7.17
C LYS A 38 0.91 -6.77 -7.73
N GLY A 39 1.92 -6.78 -6.86
CA GLY A 39 3.32 -6.71 -7.30
C GLY A 39 3.73 -7.87 -8.20
N ILE A 40 3.28 -9.10 -7.89
CA ILE A 40 3.50 -10.28 -8.75
C ILE A 40 2.81 -10.09 -10.11
N ALA A 41 1.54 -9.69 -10.11
CA ALA A 41 0.79 -9.45 -11.35
C ALA A 41 1.36 -8.29 -12.19
N ASP A 42 1.94 -7.27 -11.55
CA ASP A 42 2.66 -6.18 -12.22
C ASP A 42 3.94 -6.71 -12.90
N ALA A 43 4.71 -7.56 -12.22
CA ALA A 43 5.91 -8.18 -12.77
C ALA A 43 5.60 -9.13 -13.94
N ASP A 44 4.59 -9.99 -13.80
CA ASP A 44 4.14 -10.91 -14.86
C ASP A 44 3.66 -10.16 -16.10
N ALA A 45 3.05 -8.98 -15.92
CA ALA A 45 2.63 -8.10 -17.01
C ALA A 45 3.76 -7.24 -17.59
N GLY A 46 5.01 -7.41 -17.13
CA GLY A 46 6.16 -6.66 -17.60
C GLY A 46 6.21 -5.19 -17.15
N ARG A 47 5.39 -4.79 -16.16
CA ARG A 47 5.43 -3.43 -15.58
C ARG A 47 6.65 -3.31 -14.67
N LEU A 48 7.82 -3.21 -15.27
CA LEU A 48 9.12 -3.20 -14.61
C LEU A 48 9.79 -1.84 -14.78
N VAL A 49 10.57 -1.45 -13.77
CA VAL A 49 11.49 -0.33 -13.84
C VAL A 49 12.88 -0.87 -14.19
N PRO A 50 13.61 -0.27 -15.15
CA PRO A 50 15.00 -0.64 -15.41
C PRO A 50 15.88 -0.52 -14.16
N HIS A 51 16.71 -1.52 -13.92
CA HIS A 51 17.56 -1.57 -12.72
C HIS A 51 18.50 -0.36 -12.58
N GLU A 52 19.05 0.13 -13.69
CA GLU A 52 19.95 1.28 -13.69
C GLU A 52 19.23 2.59 -13.34
N ASP A 53 17.98 2.75 -13.77
CA ASP A 53 17.16 3.91 -13.40
C ASP A 53 16.89 3.90 -11.88
N MET A 54 16.58 2.73 -11.32
CA MET A 54 16.43 2.59 -9.87
C MET A 54 17.71 2.88 -9.09
N LYS A 55 18.85 2.41 -9.58
CA LYS A 55 20.15 2.67 -8.93
C LYS A 55 20.52 4.14 -8.96
N ALA A 56 20.31 4.81 -10.10
CA ALA A 56 20.58 6.24 -10.23
C ALA A 56 19.71 7.04 -9.23
N TRP A 57 18.42 6.74 -9.19
CA TRP A 57 17.50 7.34 -8.22
C TRP A 57 17.95 7.11 -6.77
N ALA A 58 18.20 5.87 -6.39
CA ALA A 58 18.57 5.53 -5.00
C ALA A 58 19.86 6.24 -4.55
N LYS A 59 20.81 6.45 -5.46
CA LYS A 59 22.07 7.18 -5.18
C LYS A 59 21.87 8.69 -5.06
N SER A 60 20.79 9.23 -5.60
CA SER A 60 20.50 10.66 -5.59
C SER A 60 19.78 11.13 -4.33
N LEU A 61 19.17 10.21 -3.57
CA LEU A 61 18.40 10.52 -2.37
C LEU A 61 19.26 11.27 -1.34
N GLY A 62 18.74 12.41 -0.85
CA GLY A 62 19.44 13.25 0.13
C GLY A 62 20.60 14.08 -0.44
N SER A 63 20.74 14.15 -1.77
CA SER A 63 21.66 15.07 -2.45
C SER A 63 20.93 16.32 -2.95
N ASP A 64 21.69 17.38 -3.27
CA ASP A 64 21.14 18.60 -3.87
C ASP A 64 20.49 18.37 -5.26
N ASN A 65 20.77 17.23 -5.90
CA ASN A 65 20.23 16.84 -7.20
C ASN A 65 19.45 15.52 -7.12
N GLU A 66 18.55 15.41 -6.14
CA GLU A 66 17.68 14.25 -6.00
C GLU A 66 16.82 14.04 -7.27
N LEU A 67 16.87 12.81 -7.81
CA LEU A 67 16.14 12.42 -9.01
C LEU A 67 14.69 12.05 -8.64
N PRO A 68 13.72 12.23 -9.56
CA PRO A 68 12.37 11.74 -9.35
C PRO A 68 12.33 10.22 -9.31
N MET A 69 11.37 9.65 -8.58
CA MET A 69 11.16 8.20 -8.54
C MET A 69 10.88 7.67 -9.96
N PRO A 70 11.65 6.67 -10.44
CA PRO A 70 11.42 6.07 -11.75
C PRO A 70 10.04 5.42 -11.86
N THR A 71 9.49 5.39 -13.07
CA THR A 71 8.19 4.78 -13.38
C THR A 71 8.37 3.57 -14.29
N CYS A 72 7.42 2.62 -14.24
CA CYS A 72 7.43 1.46 -15.13
C CYS A 72 7.33 1.91 -16.59
N LYS A 73 7.99 1.17 -17.49
CA LYS A 73 7.86 1.34 -18.94
C LYS A 73 6.72 0.50 -19.50
#